data_AF-A0A920LL88-F1
#
_entry.id   AF-A0A920LL88-F1
#
_cell.length_a   1.000
_cell.length_b   1.000
_cell.length_c   1.000
_cell.angle_alpha   90.00
_cell.angle_beta   90.00
_cell.angle_gamma   90.00
#
_symmetry.space_group_name_H-M   'P 1'
#
loop_
_entity.id
_entity.type
_entity.pdbx_description
1 polymer ?
#
loop_
_entity_poly.entity_id
_entity_poly.type
_entity_poly.pdbx_seq_one_letter_code
_entity_poly.pdbx_strand_id
1 'polypeptide(L)' 'MSETVTVKIEINGVVYPVSCMTGEEDRLIESSKEVNKVIASLSNVSETIGETRLLAMTSLILADKLIEKENTTDK' A
#
# COMPACT_ATOMS: atom_id res chain seq x y z
N MET A 1 20.01 18.33 -7.89
CA MET A 1 18.57 18.62 -7.74
C MET A 1 17.85 17.29 -7.85
N SER A 2 17.04 16.90 -6.88
CA SER A 2 16.30 15.64 -6.96
C SER A 2 15.14 15.81 -7.94
N GLU A 3 15.17 15.07 -9.05
CA GLU A 3 14.08 15.06 -10.03
C GLU A 3 12.91 14.26 -9.46
N THR A 4 11.76 14.93 -9.29
CA THR A 4 10.51 14.31 -8.84
C THR A 4 9.59 14.08 -10.02
N VAL A 5 8.96 12.91 -10.07
CA VAL A 5 8.01 12.50 -11.10
C VAL A 5 6.68 12.17 -10.45
N THR A 6 5.57 12.52 -11.10
CA THR A 6 4.23 12.16 -10.64
C THR A 6 3.77 10.88 -11.31
N VAL A 7 3.53 9.86 -10.50
CA VAL A 7 3.01 8.56 -10.92
C VAL A 7 1.55 8.44 -10.49
N LYS A 8 0.73 7.86 -11.36
CA LYS A 8 -0.66 7.52 -11.02
C LYS A 8 -0.68 6.11 -10.44
N ILE A 9 -1.07 5.99 -9.17
CA ILE A 9 -1.31 4.70 -8.54
C ILE A 9 -2.81 4.48 -8.36
N GLU A 10 -3.24 3.24 -8.36
CA GLU A 10 -4.63 2.87 -8.13
C GLU A 10 -4.73 2.16 -6.77
N ILE A 11 -5.60 2.64 -5.88
CA ILE A 11 -5.90 2.01 -4.60
C ILE A 11 -7.41 1.85 -4.50
N ASN A 12 -7.88 0.61 -4.33
CA ASN A 12 -9.31 0.30 -4.19
C ASN A 12 -10.19 0.86 -5.34
N GLY A 13 -9.66 0.88 -6.57
CA GLY A 13 -10.34 1.44 -7.75
C GLY A 13 -10.30 2.97 -7.87
N VAL A 14 -9.68 3.67 -6.93
CA VAL A 14 -9.48 5.12 -6.97
C VAL A 14 -8.05 5.43 -7.41
N VAL A 15 -7.90 6.32 -8.39
CA VAL A 15 -6.59 6.73 -8.91
C VAL A 15 -6.07 7.94 -8.15
N TYR A 16 -4.89 7.80 -7.57
CA TYR A 16 -4.19 8.85 -6.81
C TYR A 16 -2.91 9.27 -7.54
N PRO A 17 -2.72 10.57 -7.85
CA PRO A 17 -1.45 11.08 -8.31
C PRO A 17 -0.49 11.24 -7.12
N VAL A 18 0.66 10.57 -7.16
CA VAL A 18 1.68 10.60 -6.12
C VAL A 18 3.01 10.98 -6.72
N SER A 19 3.71 11.93 -6.09
CA SER A 19 5.05 12.33 -6.49
C SER A 19 6.10 11.45 -5.81
N CYS A 20 6.99 10.85 -6.59
CA CYS A 20 8.14 10.09 -6.10
C CYS A 20 9.44 10.59 -6.73
N MET A 21 10.58 10.11 -6.23
CA MET A 21 11.86 10.38 -6.87
C MET A 21 11.99 9.56 -8.15
N THR A 22 12.73 10.10 -9.12
CA THR A 22 13.04 9.40 -10.38
C THR A 22 13.75 8.08 -10.05
N GLY A 23 13.23 6.96 -10.59
CA GLY A 23 13.72 5.61 -10.31
C GLY A 23 12.99 4.87 -9.18
N GLU A 24 12.11 5.52 -8.42
CA GLU A 24 11.26 4.85 -7.41
C GLU A 24 9.88 4.46 -7.93
N GLU A 25 9.58 4.81 -9.17
CA GLU A 25 8.25 4.70 -9.79
C GLU A 25 7.74 3.26 -9.77
N ASP A 26 8.58 2.31 -10.19
CA ASP A 26 8.25 0.88 -10.20
C ASP A 26 7.97 0.35 -8.79
N ARG A 27 8.80 0.77 -7.81
CA ARG A 27 8.64 0.37 -6.41
C ARG A 27 7.35 0.95 -5.82
N LEU A 28 6.97 2.16 -6.20
CA LEU A 28 5.72 2.79 -5.78
C LEU A 28 4.51 2.05 -6.36
N ILE A 29 4.57 1.70 -7.66
CA ILE A 29 3.52 0.90 -8.32
C ILE A 29 3.41 -0.48 -7.66
N GLU A 30 4.53 -1.15 -7.38
CA GLU A 30 4.53 -2.44 -6.69
C GLU A 30 3.94 -2.35 -5.28
N SER A 31 4.29 -1.30 -4.53
CA SER A 31 3.72 -1.02 -3.21
C SER A 31 2.20 -0.84 -3.28
N SER A 32 1.70 -0.12 -4.29
CA SER A 32 0.25 0.06 -4.50
C SER A 32 -0.48 -1.27 -4.79
N LYS A 33 0.16 -2.19 -5.53
CA LYS A 33 -0.39 -3.52 -5.79
C LYS A 33 -0.48 -4.34 -4.51
N GLU A 34 0.52 -4.26 -3.64
CA GLU A 34 0.49 -4.96 -2.36
C GLU A 34 -0.60 -4.43 -1.43
N VAL A 35 -0.78 -3.11 -1.38
CA VAL A 35 -1.90 -2.46 -0.68
C VAL A 35 -3.23 -3.02 -1.19
N ASN A 36 -3.44 -3.07 -2.51
CA ASN A 36 -4.68 -3.61 -3.10
C ASN A 36 -4.93 -5.09 -2.77
N LYS A 37 -3.90 -5.93 -2.68
CA LYS A 37 -4.08 -7.33 -2.27
C LYS A 37 -4.60 -7.44 -0.84
N VAL A 38 -4.09 -6.61 0.08
CA VAL A 38 -4.55 -6.60 1.47
C VAL A 38 -5.98 -6.08 1.56
N ILE A 39 -6.30 -5.00 0.82
CA ILE A 39 -7.67 -4.48 0.70
C ILE A 39 -8.62 -5.57 0.19
N ALA A 40 -8.30 -6.24 -0.91
CA ALA A 40 -9.11 -7.30 -1.48
C ALA A 40 -9.32 -8.47 -0.51
N SER A 41 -8.27 -8.83 0.25
CA SER A 41 -8.36 -9.87 1.27
C SER A 41 -9.33 -9.48 2.40
N LEU A 42 -9.39 -8.21 2.78
CA LEU A 42 -10.30 -7.70 3.81
C LEU A 42 -11.72 -7.48 3.29
N SER A 43 -11.89 -6.99 2.06
CA SER A 43 -13.21 -6.79 1.43
C SER A 43 -13.97 -8.11 1.26
N ASN A 44 -13.25 -9.21 1.04
CA ASN A 44 -13.85 -10.55 1.00
C ASN A 44 -14.40 -11.04 2.35
N VAL A 45 -14.00 -10.42 3.46
CA VAL A 45 -14.42 -10.83 4.82
C VAL A 45 -15.74 -10.18 5.23
N SER A 46 -16.04 -8.98 4.75
CA SER A 46 -17.32 -8.32 5.02
C SER A 46 -17.60 -7.18 4.04
N GLU A 47 -18.74 -7.27 3.35
CA GLU A 47 -19.25 -6.25 2.41
C GLU A 47 -19.60 -4.90 3.07
N THR A 48 -19.64 -4.84 4.41
CA THR A 48 -20.11 -3.68 5.18
C THR A 48 -19.00 -2.86 5.83
N ILE A 49 -17.74 -3.16 5.56
CA ILE A 49 -16.62 -2.37 6.07
C ILE A 49 -16.54 -1.06 5.27
N GLY A 50 -16.76 0.08 5.95
CA GLY A 50 -16.53 1.39 5.34
C GLY A 50 -15.08 1.60 4.94
N GLU A 51 -14.85 2.28 3.82
CA GLU A 51 -13.54 2.48 3.19
C GLU A 51 -12.46 3.01 4.15
N THR A 52 -12.79 3.98 5.00
CA THR A 52 -11.85 4.51 6.01
C THR A 52 -11.35 3.44 6.97
N ARG A 53 -12.24 2.53 7.42
CA ARG A 53 -11.89 1.44 8.33
C ARG A 53 -11.09 0.36 7.59
N LEU A 54 -11.45 0.08 6.34
CA LEU A 54 -10.74 -0.84 5.46
C LEU A 54 -9.28 -0.42 5.26
N LEU A 55 -9.07 0.87 4.94
CA LEU A 55 -7.74 1.45 4.78
C LEU A 55 -6.96 1.46 6.11
N ALA A 56 -7.61 1.78 7.23
CA ALA A 56 -6.95 1.72 8.54
C ALA A 56 -6.45 0.29 8.87
N MET A 57 -7.30 -0.73 8.64
CA MET A 57 -6.89 -2.13 8.84
C MET A 57 -5.80 -2.56 7.86
N THR A 58 -5.87 -2.12 6.61
CA THR A 58 -4.84 -2.37 5.60
C THR A 58 -3.49 -1.82 6.04
N SER A 59 -3.45 -0.57 6.51
CA SER A 59 -2.23 0.07 7.03
C SER A 59 -1.66 -0.68 8.23
N LEU A 60 -2.53 -1.13 9.15
CA LEU A 60 -2.10 -1.92 10.32
C LEU A 60 -1.48 -3.26 9.90
N ILE A 61 -2.10 -3.99 8.99
CA ILE A 61 -1.57 -5.29 8.50
C ILE A 61 -0.24 -5.11 7.78
N LEU A 62 -0.10 -4.07 6.96
CA LEU A 62 1.16 -3.81 6.27
C LEU A 62 2.28 -3.43 7.26
N ALA A 63 1.98 -2.63 8.28
CA ALA A 63 2.93 -2.31 9.34
C ALA A 63 3.34 -3.57 10.14
N ASP A 64 2.38 -4.43 10.46
CA ASP A 64 2.62 -5.69 11.17
C ASP A 64 3.56 -6.61 10.36
N LYS A 65 3.31 -6.79 9.06
CA LYS A 65 4.20 -7.53 8.15
C LYS A 65 5.64 -6.98 8.12
N LEU A 66 5.81 -5.66 8.21
CA LEU A 66 7.13 -5.04 8.26
C LEU A 66 7.83 -5.33 9.58
N ILE A 67 7.11 -5.20 10.70
CA ILE A 67 7.62 -5.53 12.04
C ILE A 67 8.03 -7.00 12.11
N GLU A 68 7.20 -7.93 11.63
CA GLU A 68 7.53 -9.36 11.59
C GLU A 68 8.83 -9.61 10.78
N LYS A 69 8.96 -8.96 9.62
CA LYS A 69 10.13 -9.11 8.75
C LYS A 69 11.41 -8.56 9.39
N GLU A 70 11.33 -7.42 10.06
CA GLU A 70 12.45 -6.85 10.82
C GLU A 70 12.87 -7.78 11.96
N ASN A 71 11.92 -8.29 12.76
CA ASN A 71 12.20 -9.22 13.85
C ASN A 71 12.84 -10.55 13.40
N THR A 72 12.59 -11.00 12.16
CA THR A 72 13.25 -12.20 11.60
C THR A 72 14.66 -11.96 11.07
N THR A 73 15.06 -10.70 10.86
CA THR A 73 16.40 -10.36 10.34
C THR A 73 17.44 -10.25 11.47
N ASP A 74 17.00 -10.10 12.72
CA ASP A 74 17.84 -10.00 13.93
C ASP A 74 18.12 -11.36 14.62
N LYS A 75 17.96 -12.50 13.92
CA LYS A 75 18.22 -13.84 14.50
C LYS A 75 19.18 -14.70 13.70
#